data_AF-A0A955QC62-F1
#
_entry.id   AF-A0A955QC62-F1
#
_cell.length_a   1.000
_cell.length_b   1.000
_cell.length_c   1.000
_cell.angle_alpha   90.00
_cell.angle_beta   90.00
_cell.angle_gamma   90.00
#
_symmetry.space_group_name_H-M   'P 1'
#
loop_
_entity.id
_entity.type
_entity.pdbx_description
1 polymer ?
#
loop_
_entity_poly.entity_id
_entity_poly.type
_entity_poly.pdbx_seq_one_letter_code
_entity_poly.pdbx_strand_id
1 'polypeptide(L)'
;MLNFVPITDSSSDSTPVLRVGSSQILRIEKLVPGGAGLARVDGHVVFCPDTLPGELVRVEILSGRKGVWYGDAKEIVERHESRHQPPCPYVGKCGGCQLQHLPYGFQLEQKALMLKEILCRIGKQNSLEVAPVVPSSLDLGYRHIIRLAVGQGKRAKVLGLFEAGGHVICPIEQCLLAVEEITPIVREVEAILGGLSLPRGLLVHVEIRWSGYEEGSQLILRGFAQNASKISPIMNRLEQIPLVRGVVYEWLDPQDRSQRKRSSQDPIVRGHDYLWQSYLGLVLKVGFRSFMQANWLLFEQVGQDLLQGIKCPAGFRMLELYAGVSPLGMVLARIGARVTCVEVNKWAVEDARISVARNGLHGCRVKEASAESYLHTVQPGQFDGMLLDPPRAGLMGQVVDRIVTLGVPRLWYLSCDMATLARDVKRLCEGGYVIQRVQPYDMFPQTAQLETMVTLYRSTASGVETHSI
;
A
#
# COMPACT_ATOMS: atom_id res chain seq x y z
N MET A 1 -29.09 -19.65 -29.53
CA MET A 1 -28.80 -19.67 -30.98
C MET A 1 -28.54 -18.24 -31.42
N LEU A 2 -27.27 -17.86 -31.55
CA LEU A 2 -26.83 -16.67 -32.29
C LEU A 2 -25.63 -17.13 -33.10
N ASN A 3 -25.85 -17.24 -34.40
CA ASN A 3 -24.90 -17.73 -35.40
C ASN A 3 -23.83 -16.67 -35.64
N PHE A 4 -22.55 -17.06 -35.51
CA PHE A 4 -21.43 -16.31 -36.07
C PHE A 4 -20.79 -17.15 -37.18
N VAL A 5 -20.84 -16.62 -38.39
CA VAL A 5 -20.23 -17.15 -39.61
C VAL A 5 -18.71 -16.99 -39.50
N PRO A 6 -17.89 -18.00 -39.85
CA PRO A 6 -16.44 -17.87 -39.88
C PRO A 6 -16.02 -17.15 -41.16
N ILE A 7 -15.25 -16.07 -41.02
CA ILE A 7 -14.51 -15.48 -42.14
C ILE A 7 -13.21 -16.27 -42.27
N THR A 8 -13.08 -17.01 -43.35
CA THR A 8 -11.83 -17.64 -43.77
C THR A 8 -10.99 -16.60 -44.50
N ASP A 9 -9.91 -16.15 -43.87
CA ASP A 9 -8.85 -15.43 -44.56
C ASP A 9 -7.68 -16.40 -44.77
N SER A 10 -7.39 -16.68 -46.04
CA SER A 10 -6.33 -17.57 -46.48
C SER A 10 -5.11 -16.75 -46.90
N SER A 11 -4.11 -16.68 -46.03
CA SER A 11 -2.71 -16.44 -46.42
C SER A 11 -1.79 -17.11 -45.39
N SER A 12 -0.65 -17.59 -45.88
CA SER A 12 0.22 -18.61 -45.30
C SER A 12 0.88 -18.29 -43.94
N ASP A 13 1.04 -19.36 -43.17
CA ASP A 13 2.15 -19.67 -42.25
C ASP A 13 2.09 -19.24 -40.77
N SER A 14 2.57 -20.16 -39.92
CA SER A 14 2.62 -20.18 -38.45
C SER A 14 1.33 -20.57 -37.69
N THR A 15 1.42 -21.69 -36.98
CA THR A 15 0.54 -22.05 -35.85
C THR A 15 0.59 -20.91 -34.83
N PRO A 16 -0.53 -20.44 -34.22
CA PRO A 16 -0.44 -19.41 -33.20
C PRO A 16 0.50 -19.88 -32.08
N VAL A 17 1.64 -19.19 -31.94
CA VAL A 17 2.77 -19.56 -31.08
C VAL A 17 2.36 -19.60 -29.61
N LEU A 18 1.37 -18.80 -29.22
CA LEU A 18 0.77 -18.81 -27.90
C LEU A 18 -0.67 -19.32 -27.96
N ARG A 19 -0.91 -20.47 -27.34
CA ARG A 19 -2.24 -21.04 -27.08
C ARG A 19 -2.39 -21.33 -25.60
N VAL A 20 -3.59 -21.12 -25.04
CA VAL A 20 -3.87 -21.52 -23.65
C VAL A 20 -3.60 -23.03 -23.50
N GLY A 21 -2.87 -23.41 -22.46
CA GLY A 21 -2.40 -24.77 -22.19
C GLY A 21 -1.14 -25.19 -22.96
N SER A 22 -0.61 -24.36 -23.87
CA SER A 22 0.68 -24.62 -24.52
C SER A 22 1.85 -24.25 -23.61
N SER A 23 3.01 -24.85 -23.87
CA SER A 23 4.25 -24.59 -23.15
C SER A 23 5.28 -23.94 -24.07
N GLN A 24 5.94 -22.88 -23.59
CA GLN A 24 6.97 -22.13 -24.33
C GLN A 24 8.22 -21.96 -23.47
N ILE A 25 9.40 -22.04 -24.08
CA ILE A 25 10.66 -21.69 -23.43
C ILE A 25 10.93 -20.22 -23.70
N LEU A 26 10.88 -19.40 -22.65
CA LEU A 26 10.96 -17.94 -22.73
C LEU A 26 12.08 -17.43 -21.84
N ARG A 27 12.82 -16.43 -22.32
CA ARG A 27 13.80 -15.71 -21.51
C ARG A 27 13.14 -14.48 -20.91
N ILE A 28 13.25 -14.33 -19.60
CA ILE A 28 12.68 -13.20 -18.87
C ILE A 28 13.57 -11.99 -19.06
N GLU A 29 13.01 -10.90 -19.56
CA GLU A 29 13.73 -9.67 -19.86
C GLU A 29 13.91 -8.80 -18.60
N LYS A 30 12.84 -8.66 -17.82
CA LYS A 30 12.78 -7.75 -16.66
C LYS A 30 11.56 -8.03 -15.78
N LEU A 31 11.51 -7.41 -14.61
CA LEU A 31 10.29 -7.34 -13.80
C LEU A 31 9.42 -6.14 -14.20
N VAL A 32 8.12 -6.27 -13.98
CA VAL A 32 7.12 -5.20 -14.17
C VAL A 32 6.36 -4.91 -12.87
N PRO A 33 5.65 -3.77 -12.77
CA PRO A 33 4.79 -3.49 -11.61
C PRO A 33 3.89 -4.68 -11.26
N GLY A 34 3.90 -5.07 -9.98
CA GLY A 34 3.27 -6.30 -9.51
C GLY A 34 4.23 -7.48 -9.36
N GLY A 35 5.47 -7.38 -9.83
CA GLY A 35 6.54 -8.35 -9.56
C GLY A 35 6.62 -9.52 -10.53
N ALA A 36 5.78 -9.55 -11.57
CA ALA A 36 5.87 -10.56 -12.61
C ALA A 36 7.09 -10.30 -13.51
N GLY A 37 7.74 -11.36 -13.96
CA GLY A 37 8.68 -11.30 -15.07
C GLY A 37 7.93 -11.04 -16.38
N LEU A 38 8.57 -10.29 -17.27
CA LEU A 38 8.10 -10.02 -18.62
C LEU A 38 9.02 -10.71 -19.62
N ALA A 39 8.43 -11.47 -20.55
CA ALA A 39 9.10 -11.98 -21.73
C ALA A 39 8.36 -11.53 -22.99
N ARG A 40 9.07 -11.47 -24.12
CA ARG A 40 8.48 -11.24 -25.44
C ARG A 40 8.72 -12.42 -26.35
N VAL A 41 7.69 -12.75 -27.13
CA VAL A 41 7.74 -13.78 -28.17
C VAL A 41 6.80 -13.35 -29.29
N ASP A 42 7.33 -13.25 -30.51
CA ASP A 42 6.59 -12.91 -31.73
C ASP A 42 5.66 -11.69 -31.58
N GLY A 43 6.19 -10.60 -31.02
CA GLY A 43 5.45 -9.35 -30.81
C GLY A 43 4.45 -9.37 -29.65
N HIS A 44 4.28 -10.51 -28.96
CA HIS A 44 3.44 -10.65 -27.78
C HIS A 44 4.23 -10.44 -26.49
N VAL A 45 3.52 -10.06 -25.43
CA VAL A 45 4.06 -9.95 -24.07
C VAL A 45 3.50 -11.08 -23.23
N VAL A 46 4.36 -11.78 -22.48
CA VAL A 46 3.98 -12.81 -21.54
C VAL A 46 4.43 -12.39 -20.14
N PHE A 47 3.49 -12.28 -19.21
CA PHE A 47 3.76 -12.08 -17.79
C PHE A 47 3.88 -13.43 -17.08
N CYS A 48 4.97 -13.60 -16.35
CA CYS A 48 5.32 -14.83 -15.67
C CYS A 48 5.76 -14.53 -14.22
N PRO A 49 4.85 -14.67 -13.22
CA PRO A 49 5.20 -14.57 -11.80
C PRO A 49 6.30 -15.56 -11.40
N ASP A 50 6.92 -15.33 -10.23
CA ASP A 50 7.92 -16.22 -9.63
C ASP A 50 9.17 -16.46 -10.49
N THR A 51 9.52 -15.51 -11.37
CA THR A 51 10.72 -15.52 -12.22
C THR A 51 11.66 -14.35 -11.94
N LEU A 52 12.94 -14.47 -12.33
CA LEU A 52 13.94 -13.40 -12.30
C LEU A 52 14.28 -12.93 -13.73
N PRO A 53 14.64 -11.65 -13.92
CA PRO A 53 15.29 -11.19 -15.14
C PRO A 53 16.52 -12.04 -15.47
N GLY A 54 16.69 -12.39 -16.74
CA GLY A 54 17.79 -13.21 -17.25
C GLY A 54 17.50 -14.72 -17.24
N GLU A 55 16.52 -15.21 -16.49
CA GLU A 55 16.20 -16.64 -16.46
C GLU A 55 15.60 -17.14 -17.77
N LEU A 56 15.97 -18.36 -18.15
CA LEU A 56 15.27 -19.13 -19.18
C LEU A 56 14.28 -20.06 -18.51
N VAL A 57 12.99 -19.91 -18.80
CA VAL A 57 11.91 -20.63 -18.10
C VAL A 57 10.99 -21.31 -19.09
N ARG A 58 10.49 -22.48 -18.72
CA ARG A 58 9.38 -23.16 -19.40
C ARG A 58 8.07 -22.66 -18.81
N VAL A 59 7.33 -21.91 -19.61
CA VAL A 59 6.09 -21.24 -19.22
C VAL A 59 4.90 -21.96 -19.80
N GLU A 60 3.93 -22.35 -18.97
CA GLU A 60 2.60 -22.77 -19.43
C GLU A 60 1.71 -21.54 -19.59
N ILE A 61 1.12 -21.35 -20.77
CA ILE A 61 0.25 -20.20 -21.06
C ILE A 61 -1.14 -20.44 -20.45
N LEU A 62 -1.53 -19.61 -19.49
CA LEU A 62 -2.80 -19.75 -18.76
C LEU A 62 -3.95 -18.97 -19.41
N SER A 63 -3.66 -17.75 -19.88
CA SER A 63 -4.67 -16.87 -20.47
C SER A 63 -4.03 -15.78 -21.31
N GLY A 64 -4.80 -15.14 -22.18
CA GLY A 64 -4.32 -13.97 -22.90
C GLY A 64 -5.41 -13.20 -23.61
N ARG A 65 -5.14 -11.92 -23.85
CA ARG A 65 -6.04 -10.99 -24.53
C ARG A 65 -5.24 -9.84 -25.13
N LYS A 66 -5.54 -9.49 -26.39
CA LYS A 66 -4.98 -8.30 -27.09
C LYS A 66 -3.45 -8.23 -27.04
N GLY A 67 -2.76 -9.33 -27.35
CA GLY A 67 -1.30 -9.34 -27.40
C GLY A 67 -0.60 -9.54 -26.05
N VAL A 68 -1.35 -9.54 -24.94
CA VAL A 68 -0.83 -9.74 -23.57
C VAL A 68 -1.29 -11.08 -23.05
N TRP A 69 -0.35 -11.88 -22.55
CA TRP A 69 -0.57 -13.22 -22.04
C TRP A 69 -0.06 -13.33 -20.61
N TYR A 70 -0.64 -14.28 -19.88
CA TYR A 70 -0.23 -14.66 -18.54
C TYR A 70 0.15 -16.13 -18.57
N GLY A 71 1.31 -16.45 -18.00
CA GLY A 71 1.80 -17.81 -17.92
C GLY A 71 2.38 -18.14 -16.56
N ASP A 72 2.46 -19.43 -16.29
CA ASP A 72 3.01 -19.99 -15.06
C ASP A 72 4.36 -20.66 -15.35
N ALA A 73 5.38 -20.31 -14.58
CA ALA A 73 6.71 -20.90 -14.71
C ALA A 73 6.71 -22.32 -14.13
N LYS A 74 6.69 -23.33 -15.00
CA LYS A 74 6.70 -24.75 -14.58
C LYS A 74 8.09 -25.28 -14.30
N GLU A 75 9.09 -24.74 -14.99
CA GLU A 75 10.48 -25.17 -14.89
C GLU A 75 11.41 -23.98 -15.15
N ILE A 76 12.47 -23.86 -14.36
CA ILE A 76 13.55 -22.91 -14.61
C ILE A 76 14.66 -23.69 -15.31
N VAL A 77 14.79 -23.49 -16.62
CA VAL A 77 15.74 -24.18 -17.50
C VAL A 77 17.16 -23.64 -17.26
N GLU A 78 17.30 -22.32 -17.20
CA GLU A 78 18.55 -21.64 -16.82
C GLU A 78 18.25 -20.72 -15.65
N ARG A 79 18.77 -21.07 -14.47
CA ARG A 79 18.57 -20.34 -13.22
C ARG A 79 19.52 -19.17 -13.11
N HIS A 80 19.02 -18.02 -12.67
CA HIS A 80 19.87 -16.87 -12.35
C HIS A 80 20.69 -17.15 -11.08
N GLU A 81 21.98 -16.82 -11.07
CA GLU A 81 22.90 -17.13 -9.96
C GLU A 81 22.42 -16.59 -8.61
N SER A 82 21.85 -15.38 -8.60
CA SER A 82 21.32 -14.74 -7.41
C SER A 82 20.01 -15.35 -6.90
N ARG A 83 19.34 -16.25 -7.62
CA ARG A 83 18.07 -16.82 -7.14
C ARG A 83 18.32 -17.64 -5.87
N HIS A 84 17.59 -17.30 -4.81
CA HIS A 84 17.57 -18.08 -3.56
C HIS A 84 16.19 -18.63 -3.24
N GLN A 85 16.16 -19.59 -2.31
CA GLN A 85 14.92 -20.19 -1.84
C GLN A 85 14.20 -19.19 -0.91
N PRO A 86 12.92 -18.87 -1.17
CA PRO A 86 12.13 -18.05 -0.24
C PRO A 86 12.14 -18.62 1.17
N PRO A 87 12.40 -17.81 2.22
CA PRO A 87 12.38 -18.29 3.60
C PRO A 87 10.97 -18.62 4.09
N CYS A 88 9.93 -18.00 3.51
CA CYS A 88 8.55 -18.27 3.87
C CYS A 88 8.02 -19.53 3.15
N PRO A 89 7.50 -20.53 3.88
CA PRO A 89 7.00 -21.77 3.28
C PRO A 89 5.69 -21.60 2.49
N TYR A 90 5.06 -20.42 2.58
CA TYR A 90 3.80 -20.12 1.91
C TYR A 90 3.97 -19.38 0.58
N VAL A 91 5.19 -18.99 0.20
CA VAL A 91 5.47 -18.35 -1.10
C VAL A 91 5.13 -19.31 -2.25
N GLY A 92 4.61 -18.78 -3.35
CA GLY A 92 4.02 -19.55 -4.46
C GLY A 92 2.56 -19.94 -4.23
N LYS A 93 2.05 -19.89 -2.99
CA LYS A 93 0.64 -20.11 -2.67
C LYS A 93 -0.03 -18.84 -2.16
N CYS A 94 0.48 -18.27 -1.06
CA CYS A 94 0.00 -17.04 -0.47
C CYS A 94 0.26 -15.84 -1.39
N GLY A 95 -0.77 -15.04 -1.69
CA GLY A 95 -0.66 -13.87 -2.58
C GLY A 95 0.05 -12.65 -1.98
N GLY A 96 0.77 -12.83 -0.87
CA GLY A 96 1.30 -11.74 -0.05
C GLY A 96 2.66 -11.19 -0.51
N CYS A 97 3.59 -12.09 -0.88
CA CYS A 97 4.96 -11.73 -1.25
C CYS A 97 5.22 -12.15 -2.70
N GLN A 98 5.77 -11.25 -3.51
CA GLN A 98 6.05 -11.49 -4.92
C GLN A 98 7.54 -11.59 -5.22
N LEU A 99 8.44 -11.24 -4.29
CA LEU A 99 9.87 -11.10 -4.58
C LEU A 99 10.80 -11.88 -3.64
N GLN A 100 10.28 -12.76 -2.75
CA GLN A 100 11.15 -13.48 -1.80
C GLN A 100 12.18 -14.40 -2.46
N HIS A 101 12.00 -14.74 -3.73
CA HIS A 101 12.97 -15.51 -4.52
C HIS A 101 14.12 -14.65 -5.07
N LEU A 102 14.12 -13.34 -4.83
CA LEU A 102 15.22 -12.41 -5.08
C LEU A 102 15.93 -12.07 -3.76
N PRO A 103 17.27 -11.98 -3.73
CA PRO A 103 18.00 -11.38 -2.61
C PRO A 103 17.58 -9.93 -2.39
N TYR A 104 17.61 -9.46 -1.14
CA TYR A 104 17.03 -8.17 -0.80
C TYR A 104 17.62 -6.99 -1.59
N GLY A 105 18.95 -6.91 -1.73
CA GLY A 105 19.60 -5.88 -2.55
C GLY A 105 19.12 -5.89 -4.00
N PHE A 106 18.92 -7.07 -4.57
CA PHE A 106 18.41 -7.21 -5.93
C PHE A 106 16.95 -6.76 -6.04
N GLN A 107 16.13 -6.93 -5.00
CA GLN A 107 14.76 -6.37 -4.97
C GLN A 107 14.79 -4.84 -5.09
N LEU A 108 15.69 -4.17 -4.35
CA LEU A 108 15.83 -2.72 -4.38
C LEU A 108 16.22 -2.21 -5.77
N GLU A 109 17.19 -2.88 -6.41
CA GLU A 109 17.61 -2.58 -7.78
C GLU A 109 16.46 -2.73 -8.77
N GLN A 110 15.73 -3.84 -8.74
CA GLN A 110 14.60 -4.06 -9.65
C GLN A 110 13.48 -3.05 -9.42
N LYS A 111 13.19 -2.67 -8.18
CA LYS A 111 12.21 -1.62 -7.85
C LYS A 111 12.62 -0.26 -8.40
N ALA A 112 13.90 0.10 -8.28
CA ALA A 112 14.44 1.34 -8.85
C ALA A 112 14.32 1.37 -10.38
N LEU A 113 14.66 0.26 -11.05
CA LEU A 113 14.54 0.12 -12.50
C LEU A 113 13.09 0.28 -12.97
N MET A 114 12.14 -0.40 -12.30
CA MET A 114 10.70 -0.27 -12.61
C MET A 114 10.22 1.18 -12.45
N LEU A 115 10.58 1.85 -11.36
CA LEU A 115 10.20 3.24 -11.12
C LEU A 115 10.77 4.17 -12.21
N LYS A 116 12.06 4.03 -12.53
CA LYS A 116 12.73 4.83 -13.57
C LYS A 116 12.07 4.65 -14.93
N GLU A 117 11.78 3.41 -15.32
CA GLU A 117 11.11 3.12 -16.59
C GLU A 117 9.73 3.78 -16.66
N ILE A 118 8.95 3.71 -15.58
CA ILE A 118 7.59 4.25 -15.52
C ILE A 118 7.60 5.78 -15.56
N LEU A 119 8.50 6.43 -14.82
CA LEU A 119 8.67 7.89 -14.87
C LEU A 119 9.12 8.37 -16.25
N CYS A 120 9.97 7.63 -16.94
CA CYS A 120 10.36 7.92 -18.32
C CYS A 120 9.16 7.75 -19.28
N ARG A 121 8.54 6.57 -19.29
CA ARG A 121 7.51 6.20 -20.28
C ARG A 121 6.19 6.93 -20.08
N ILE A 122 5.66 6.93 -18.86
CA ILE A 122 4.37 7.51 -18.48
C ILE A 122 4.57 8.95 -18.03
N GLY A 123 5.55 9.19 -17.15
CA GLY A 123 5.85 10.51 -16.59
C GLY A 123 6.45 11.50 -17.58
N LYS A 124 6.98 11.01 -18.70
CA LYS A 124 7.74 11.81 -19.70
C LYS A 124 8.98 12.50 -19.10
N GLN A 125 9.58 11.88 -18.08
CA GLN A 125 10.75 12.39 -17.38
C GLN A 125 12.01 11.61 -17.80
N ASN A 126 12.53 11.90 -18.99
CA ASN A 126 13.59 11.07 -19.61
C ASN A 126 14.98 11.30 -19.01
N SER A 127 15.26 12.50 -18.49
CA SER A 127 16.57 12.90 -17.95
C SER A 127 16.61 12.89 -16.42
N LEU A 128 15.58 12.34 -15.78
CA LEU A 128 15.46 12.38 -14.33
C LEU A 128 16.28 11.27 -13.67
N GLU A 129 17.09 11.66 -12.69
CA GLU A 129 17.74 10.72 -11.79
C GLU A 129 16.80 10.32 -10.66
N VAL A 130 16.77 9.01 -10.38
CA VAL A 130 16.06 8.44 -9.25
C VAL A 130 17.10 8.16 -8.18
N ALA A 131 16.91 8.68 -6.97
CA ALA A 131 17.81 8.41 -5.86
C ALA A 131 17.79 6.91 -5.50
N PRO A 132 18.86 6.37 -4.89
CA PRO A 132 18.85 5.00 -4.39
C PRO A 132 17.63 4.74 -3.48
N VAL A 133 17.04 3.55 -3.60
CA VAL A 133 15.91 3.15 -2.74
C VAL A 133 16.38 3.10 -1.30
N VAL A 134 15.69 3.82 -0.41
CA VAL A 134 15.94 3.69 1.04
C VAL A 134 15.47 2.30 1.47
N PRO A 135 16.37 1.43 1.95
CA PRO A 135 15.98 0.10 2.40
C PRO A 135 15.18 0.19 3.69
N SER A 136 14.29 -0.78 3.90
CA SER A 136 13.77 -1.03 5.23
C SER A 136 14.91 -1.54 6.13
N SER A 137 14.94 -1.12 7.40
CA SER A 137 15.88 -1.65 8.38
C SER A 137 15.69 -3.16 8.61
N LEU A 138 14.46 -3.64 8.37
CA LEU A 138 14.06 -5.03 8.47
C LEU A 138 13.33 -5.43 7.17
N ASP A 139 13.85 -6.44 6.47
CA ASP A 139 13.24 -6.97 5.25
C ASP A 139 12.20 -8.08 5.53
N LEU A 140 12.13 -8.56 6.77
CA LEU A 140 11.11 -9.42 7.38
C LEU A 140 10.73 -8.83 8.74
N GLY A 141 9.59 -9.20 9.32
CA GLY A 141 9.21 -8.76 10.67
C GLY A 141 8.92 -7.26 10.84
N TYR A 142 8.70 -6.52 9.74
CA TYR A 142 8.47 -5.07 9.79
C TYR A 142 6.99 -4.67 9.91
N ARG A 143 6.06 -5.62 9.69
CA ARG A 143 4.65 -5.32 9.43
C ARG A 143 3.83 -5.36 10.72
N HIS A 144 3.36 -4.20 11.15
CA HIS A 144 2.57 -4.01 12.38
C HIS A 144 1.07 -4.30 12.22
N ILE A 145 0.60 -4.63 11.01
CA ILE A 145 -0.81 -4.88 10.73
C ILE A 145 -1.00 -6.05 9.79
N ILE A 146 -1.79 -7.05 10.20
CA ILE A 146 -2.18 -8.17 9.34
C ILE A 146 -3.69 -8.36 9.37
N ARG A 147 -4.28 -8.64 8.21
CA ARG A 147 -5.70 -9.00 8.09
C ARG A 147 -5.81 -10.41 7.56
N LEU A 148 -6.38 -11.29 8.37
CA LEU A 148 -6.56 -12.69 8.08
C LEU A 148 -8.03 -12.97 7.77
N ALA A 149 -8.26 -13.72 6.70
CA ALA A 149 -9.56 -14.28 6.40
C ALA A 149 -9.85 -15.45 7.33
N VAL A 150 -11.10 -15.56 7.76
CA VAL A 150 -11.60 -16.69 8.57
C VAL A 150 -12.19 -17.73 7.64
N GLY A 151 -11.50 -18.86 7.53
CA GLY A 151 -11.87 -19.99 6.69
C GLY A 151 -12.43 -21.18 7.46
N GLN A 152 -12.86 -22.19 6.71
CA GLN A 152 -13.21 -23.51 7.23
C GLN A 152 -12.15 -24.52 6.79
N GLY A 153 -11.39 -25.06 7.73
CA GLY A 153 -10.53 -26.22 7.51
C GLY A 153 -11.30 -27.54 7.64
N LYS A 154 -10.58 -28.68 7.55
CA LYS A 154 -11.19 -30.03 7.59
C LYS A 154 -11.99 -30.31 8.88
N ARG A 155 -11.55 -29.78 10.03
CA ARG A 155 -12.15 -30.05 11.35
C ARG A 155 -12.45 -28.80 12.17
N ALA A 156 -11.81 -27.68 11.87
CA ALA A 156 -11.88 -26.45 12.65
C ALA A 156 -11.82 -25.21 11.76
N LYS A 157 -12.12 -24.04 12.32
CA LYS A 157 -11.82 -22.76 11.66
C LYS A 157 -10.31 -22.58 11.51
N VAL A 158 -9.92 -21.88 10.46
CA VAL A 158 -8.53 -21.54 10.16
C VAL A 158 -8.43 -20.07 9.83
N LEU A 159 -7.29 -19.46 10.13
CA LEU A 159 -6.92 -18.12 9.74
C LEU A 159 -5.91 -18.18 8.61
N GLY A 160 -6.07 -17.31 7.62
CA GLY A 160 -5.21 -17.35 6.46
C GLY A 160 -5.24 -16.07 5.63
N LEU A 161 -4.34 -16.02 4.67
CA LEU A 161 -4.34 -15.01 3.61
C LEU A 161 -4.96 -15.60 2.35
N PHE A 162 -5.35 -14.76 1.39
CA PHE A 162 -5.83 -15.27 0.11
C PHE A 162 -4.66 -15.75 -0.77
N GLU A 163 -4.89 -16.81 -1.52
CA GLU A 163 -4.00 -17.26 -2.57
C GLU A 163 -3.87 -16.22 -3.69
N ALA A 164 -2.75 -16.24 -4.41
CA ALA A 164 -2.54 -15.36 -5.56
C ALA A 164 -3.64 -15.58 -6.61
N GLY A 165 -4.26 -14.48 -7.10
CA GLY A 165 -5.26 -14.52 -8.17
C GLY A 165 -6.63 -15.11 -7.78
N GLY A 166 -6.89 -15.39 -6.51
CA GLY A 166 -8.13 -16.04 -6.07
C GLY A 166 -8.67 -15.60 -4.71
N HIS A 167 -9.80 -16.22 -4.31
CA HIS A 167 -10.43 -16.06 -2.99
C HIS A 167 -10.32 -17.34 -2.16
N VAL A 168 -9.41 -18.24 -2.54
CA VAL A 168 -9.07 -19.44 -1.77
C VAL A 168 -8.18 -19.00 -0.61
N ILE A 169 -8.49 -19.49 0.60
CA ILE A 169 -7.72 -19.17 1.80
C ILE A 169 -6.52 -20.11 1.85
N CYS A 170 -5.33 -19.53 1.94
CA CYS A 170 -4.08 -20.18 2.33
C CYS A 170 -3.94 -20.05 3.86
N PRO A 171 -4.20 -21.12 4.63
CA PRO A 171 -4.00 -21.10 6.07
C PRO A 171 -2.52 -20.88 6.38
N ILE A 172 -2.24 -20.00 7.34
CA ILE A 172 -0.87 -19.70 7.76
C ILE A 172 -0.74 -19.78 9.28
N GLU A 173 0.35 -20.35 9.75
CA GLU A 173 0.69 -20.37 11.18
C GLU A 173 1.39 -19.08 11.61
N GLN A 174 2.11 -18.46 10.67
CA GLN A 174 2.83 -17.21 10.84
C GLN A 174 3.00 -16.49 9.51
N CYS A 175 3.09 -15.17 9.54
CA CYS A 175 3.52 -14.37 8.40
C CYS A 175 4.89 -13.79 8.71
N LEU A 176 5.93 -14.19 7.98
CA LEU A 176 7.29 -13.69 8.23
C LEU A 176 7.46 -12.18 8.00
N LEU A 177 6.49 -11.51 7.37
CA LEU A 177 6.50 -10.05 7.27
C LEU A 177 5.99 -9.38 8.54
N ALA A 178 5.11 -10.04 9.29
CA ALA A 178 4.52 -9.50 10.51
C ALA A 178 5.56 -9.48 11.64
N VAL A 179 5.50 -8.44 12.48
CA VAL A 179 6.27 -8.39 13.73
C VAL A 179 6.01 -9.64 14.57
N GLU A 180 7.02 -10.10 15.29
CA GLU A 180 7.00 -11.41 15.94
C GLU A 180 5.88 -11.56 16.98
N GLU A 181 5.48 -10.47 17.62
CA GLU A 181 4.44 -10.40 18.64
C GLU A 181 3.04 -10.70 18.09
N ILE A 182 2.82 -10.56 16.78
CA ILE A 182 1.54 -10.89 16.15
C ILE A 182 1.34 -12.42 16.08
N THR A 183 2.40 -13.21 15.90
CA THR A 183 2.32 -14.67 15.77
C THR A 183 1.62 -15.37 16.95
N PRO A 184 1.99 -15.14 18.22
CA PRO A 184 1.28 -15.77 19.35
C PRO A 184 -0.19 -15.35 19.42
N ILE A 185 -0.52 -14.10 19.07
CA ILE A 185 -1.91 -13.62 19.04
C ILE A 185 -2.71 -14.35 17.96
N VAL A 186 -2.14 -14.55 16.76
CA VAL A 186 -2.78 -15.33 15.68
C VAL A 186 -3.11 -16.74 16.15
N ARG A 187 -2.16 -17.41 16.82
CA ARG A 187 -2.34 -18.78 17.34
C ARG A 187 -3.45 -18.86 18.37
N GLU A 188 -3.49 -17.93 19.33
CA GLU A 188 -4.56 -17.89 20.35
C GLU A 188 -5.94 -17.59 19.75
N VAL A 189 -6.02 -16.63 18.81
CA VAL A 189 -7.26 -16.35 18.08
C VAL A 189 -7.73 -17.59 17.33
N GLU A 190 -6.83 -18.25 16.58
CA GLU A 190 -7.18 -19.46 15.84
C GLU A 190 -7.62 -20.60 16.78
N ALA A 191 -6.95 -20.81 17.91
CA ALA A 191 -7.33 -21.82 18.89
C ALA A 191 -8.73 -21.57 19.49
N ILE A 192 -9.03 -20.31 19.83
CA ILE A 192 -10.36 -19.90 20.34
C ILE A 192 -11.43 -20.16 19.29
N LEU A 193 -11.20 -19.76 18.03
CA LEU A 193 -12.17 -19.95 16.94
C LEU A 193 -12.30 -21.41 16.52
N GLY A 194 -11.22 -22.17 16.56
CA GLY A 194 -11.18 -23.60 16.21
C GLY A 194 -11.97 -24.47 17.17
N GLY A 195 -12.05 -24.07 18.45
CA GLY A 195 -12.91 -24.71 19.45
C GLY A 195 -14.40 -24.37 19.36
N LEU A 196 -14.84 -23.59 18.36
CA LEU A 196 -16.21 -23.10 18.24
C LEU A 196 -16.87 -23.53 16.93
N SER A 197 -18.15 -23.92 17.01
CA SER A 197 -19.00 -24.08 15.83
C SER A 197 -19.60 -22.73 15.45
N LEU A 198 -19.00 -22.06 14.47
CA LEU A 198 -19.42 -20.74 14.02
C LEU A 198 -20.26 -20.82 12.73
N PRO A 199 -21.47 -20.22 12.70
CA PRO A 199 -22.24 -20.07 11.48
C PRO A 199 -21.43 -19.41 10.37
N ARG A 200 -21.70 -19.83 9.13
CA ARG A 200 -21.04 -19.25 7.95
C ARG A 200 -21.28 -17.74 7.91
N GLY A 201 -20.21 -16.97 7.73
CA GLY A 201 -20.28 -15.50 7.63
C GLY A 201 -20.39 -14.76 8.96
N LEU A 202 -20.55 -15.45 10.11
CA LEU A 202 -20.56 -14.77 11.42
C LEU A 202 -19.31 -13.92 11.60
N LEU A 203 -18.15 -14.49 11.25
CA LEU A 203 -16.86 -13.83 11.23
C LEU A 203 -16.20 -14.14 9.88
N VAL A 204 -15.71 -13.11 9.21
CA VAL A 204 -15.13 -13.19 7.86
C VAL A 204 -13.66 -12.76 7.88
N HIS A 205 -13.32 -11.72 8.64
CA HIS A 205 -11.95 -11.24 8.78
C HIS A 205 -11.59 -10.98 10.23
N VAL A 206 -10.33 -11.21 10.58
CA VAL A 206 -9.67 -10.72 11.80
C VAL A 206 -8.49 -9.88 11.37
N GLU A 207 -8.52 -8.58 11.66
CA GLU A 207 -7.36 -7.71 11.54
C GLU A 207 -6.70 -7.56 12.91
N ILE A 208 -5.38 -7.76 12.95
CA ILE A 208 -4.55 -7.63 14.14
C ILE A 208 -3.61 -6.47 13.87
N ARG A 209 -3.63 -5.48 14.76
CA ARG A 209 -2.72 -4.33 14.77
C ARG A 209 -1.83 -4.42 15.98
N TRP A 210 -0.55 -4.07 15.83
CA TRP A 210 0.44 -4.05 16.89
C TRP A 210 1.01 -2.64 17.07
N SER A 211 1.00 -2.16 18.31
CA SER A 211 1.69 -0.96 18.75
C SER A 211 2.94 -1.35 19.51
N GLY A 212 4.10 -0.96 18.96
CA GLY A 212 5.37 -1.05 19.69
C GLY A 212 5.47 -0.01 20.82
N TYR A 213 4.68 1.07 20.76
CA TYR A 213 4.65 2.09 21.81
C TYR A 213 3.89 1.64 23.06
N GLU A 214 2.77 0.92 22.87
CA GLU A 214 1.95 0.40 23.97
C GLU A 214 2.32 -1.04 24.37
N GLU A 215 3.23 -1.68 23.62
CA GLU A 215 3.50 -3.12 23.69
C GLU A 215 2.16 -3.88 23.73
N GLY A 216 1.34 -3.67 22.71
CA GLY A 216 -0.06 -4.07 22.74
C GLY A 216 -0.71 -4.15 21.37
N SER A 217 -1.78 -4.92 21.30
CA SER A 217 -2.50 -5.22 20.07
C SER A 217 -3.97 -4.81 20.13
N GLN A 218 -4.52 -4.55 18.95
CA GLN A 218 -5.95 -4.37 18.76
C GLN A 218 -6.45 -5.42 17.76
N LEU A 219 -7.57 -6.04 18.08
CA LEU A 219 -8.27 -6.99 17.21
C LEU A 219 -9.50 -6.33 16.60
N ILE A 220 -9.63 -6.39 15.28
CA ILE A 220 -10.78 -5.87 14.53
C ILE A 220 -11.41 -7.02 13.76
N LEU A 221 -12.55 -7.45 14.27
CA LEU A 221 -13.38 -8.52 13.73
C LEU A 221 -14.39 -7.93 12.75
N ARG A 222 -14.58 -8.58 11.59
CA ARG A 222 -15.61 -8.18 10.63
C ARG A 222 -16.44 -9.37 10.17
N GLY A 223 -17.76 -9.21 10.10
CA GLY A 223 -18.66 -10.27 9.64
C GLY A 223 -20.14 -9.89 9.61
N PHE A 224 -21.01 -10.89 9.57
CA PHE A 224 -22.46 -10.77 9.41
C PHE A 224 -23.26 -11.27 10.63
N ALA A 225 -22.71 -11.16 11.84
CA ALA A 225 -23.44 -11.43 13.07
C ALA A 225 -24.78 -10.70 13.12
N GLN A 226 -25.83 -11.41 13.51
CA GLN A 226 -27.20 -10.87 13.54
C GLN A 226 -27.36 -9.78 14.62
N ASN A 227 -26.66 -9.94 15.74
CA ASN A 227 -26.70 -9.03 16.88
C ASN A 227 -25.46 -9.24 17.78
N ALA A 228 -25.32 -8.39 18.79
CA ALA A 228 -24.18 -8.42 19.69
C ALA A 228 -24.07 -9.72 20.51
N SER A 229 -25.17 -10.38 20.86
CA SER A 229 -25.12 -11.59 21.70
C SER A 229 -24.49 -12.79 20.96
N LYS A 230 -24.54 -12.82 19.63
CA LYS A 230 -23.89 -13.87 18.82
C LYS A 230 -22.37 -13.76 18.79
N ILE A 231 -21.82 -12.56 18.96
CA ILE A 231 -20.37 -12.32 18.87
C ILE A 231 -19.72 -12.04 20.24
N SER A 232 -20.47 -11.50 21.21
CA SER A 232 -19.94 -11.13 22.52
C SER A 232 -19.19 -12.28 23.24
N PRO A 233 -19.64 -13.55 23.23
CA PRO A 233 -18.88 -14.63 23.85
C PRO A 233 -17.48 -14.84 23.24
N ILE A 234 -17.35 -14.61 21.92
CA ILE A 234 -16.06 -14.70 21.22
C ILE A 234 -15.20 -13.50 21.61
N MET A 235 -15.74 -12.28 21.52
CA MET A 235 -15.01 -11.06 21.87
C MET A 235 -14.51 -11.09 23.31
N ASN A 236 -15.32 -11.55 24.26
CA ASN A 236 -14.94 -11.67 25.67
C ASN A 236 -13.76 -12.64 25.85
N ARG A 237 -13.69 -13.75 25.09
CA ARG A 237 -12.53 -14.67 25.15
C ARG A 237 -11.28 -14.04 24.52
N LEU A 238 -11.44 -13.33 23.41
CA LEU A 238 -10.34 -12.68 22.70
C LEU A 238 -9.74 -11.52 23.50
N GLU A 239 -10.55 -10.80 24.28
CA GLU A 239 -10.10 -9.74 25.18
C GLU A 239 -9.17 -10.26 26.30
N GLN A 240 -9.26 -11.55 26.66
CA GLN A 240 -8.39 -12.16 27.67
C GLN A 240 -7.02 -12.59 27.13
N ILE A 241 -6.79 -12.51 25.81
CA ILE A 241 -5.49 -12.84 25.24
C ILE A 241 -4.46 -11.81 25.75
N PRO A 242 -3.30 -12.25 26.28
CA PRO A 242 -2.25 -11.33 26.70
C PRO A 242 -1.89 -10.32 25.59
N LEU A 243 -1.64 -9.08 25.99
CA LEU A 243 -1.30 -7.96 25.10
C LEU A 243 -2.44 -7.54 24.15
N VAL A 244 -3.67 -8.07 24.26
CA VAL A 244 -4.84 -7.48 23.58
C VAL A 244 -5.36 -6.31 24.42
N ARG A 245 -5.31 -5.10 23.87
CA ARG A 245 -5.81 -3.86 24.48
C ARG A 245 -7.26 -3.59 24.13
N GLY A 246 -7.76 -4.19 23.06
CA GLY A 246 -9.17 -4.12 22.73
C GLY A 246 -9.57 -4.96 21.53
N VAL A 247 -10.86 -5.28 21.50
CA VAL A 247 -11.51 -6.09 20.47
C VAL A 247 -12.70 -5.30 19.95
N VAL A 248 -12.71 -5.06 18.65
CA VAL A 248 -13.78 -4.36 17.94
C VAL A 248 -14.46 -5.33 17.01
N TYR A 249 -15.79 -5.30 16.96
CA TYR A 249 -16.56 -5.98 15.92
C TYR A 249 -17.29 -4.96 15.06
N GLU A 250 -17.02 -4.97 13.75
CA GLU A 250 -17.64 -4.13 12.74
C GLU A 250 -18.44 -4.98 11.75
N TRP A 251 -19.73 -4.68 11.61
CA TRP A 251 -20.59 -5.35 10.64
C TRP A 251 -20.15 -5.10 9.19
N LEU A 252 -20.28 -6.12 8.36
CA LEU A 252 -20.16 -5.99 6.91
C LEU A 252 -21.51 -5.67 6.30
N ASP A 253 -21.51 -4.83 5.27
CA ASP A 253 -22.69 -4.58 4.43
C ASP A 253 -22.93 -5.82 3.53
N PRO A 254 -24.07 -6.53 3.64
CA PRO A 254 -24.39 -7.68 2.79
C PRO A 254 -24.44 -7.35 1.29
N GLN A 255 -24.68 -6.09 0.93
CA GLN A 255 -24.72 -5.63 -0.46
C GLN A 255 -23.33 -5.29 -1.00
N ASP A 256 -22.34 -5.06 -0.13
CA ASP A 256 -20.96 -4.80 -0.52
C ASP A 256 -20.23 -6.10 -0.85
N ARG A 257 -20.25 -6.48 -2.13
CA ARG A 257 -19.49 -7.63 -2.64
C ARG A 257 -17.99 -7.54 -2.37
N SER A 258 -17.43 -6.34 -2.23
CA SER A 258 -16.00 -6.16 -1.94
C SER A 258 -15.65 -6.41 -0.48
N GLN A 259 -16.62 -6.28 0.42
CA GLN A 259 -16.46 -6.33 1.88
C GLN A 259 -15.41 -5.33 2.40
N ARG A 260 -15.15 -4.25 1.66
CA ARG A 260 -14.14 -3.23 2.00
C ARG A 260 -14.75 -2.00 2.63
N LYS A 261 -16.03 -1.70 2.36
CA LYS A 261 -16.68 -0.50 2.88
C LYS A 261 -16.83 -0.58 4.40
N ARG A 262 -16.59 0.53 5.08
CA ARG A 262 -16.83 0.68 6.52
C ARG A 262 -18.32 0.77 6.79
N SER A 263 -18.76 0.19 7.91
CA SER A 263 -20.17 0.28 8.29
C SER A 263 -20.49 1.67 8.82
N SER A 264 -21.70 2.15 8.53
CA SER A 264 -22.25 3.33 9.21
C SER A 264 -22.76 3.00 10.62
N GLN A 265 -23.02 1.72 10.91
CA GLN A 265 -23.43 1.24 12.22
C GLN A 265 -22.30 1.39 13.24
N ASP A 266 -22.67 1.69 14.49
CA ASP A 266 -21.73 1.69 15.61
C ASP A 266 -21.18 0.28 15.85
N PRO A 267 -19.87 0.15 16.09
CA PRO A 267 -19.25 -1.15 16.36
C PRO A 267 -19.62 -1.67 17.75
N ILE A 268 -19.33 -2.94 18.00
CA ILE A 268 -19.24 -3.46 19.38
C ILE A 268 -17.77 -3.34 19.81
N VAL A 269 -17.54 -2.84 21.02
CA VAL A 269 -16.19 -2.64 21.56
C VAL A 269 -16.03 -3.35 22.91
N ARG A 270 -14.86 -3.94 23.12
CA ARG A 270 -14.32 -4.46 24.38
C ARG A 270 -12.90 -3.90 24.53
N GLY A 271 -12.53 -3.42 25.70
CA GLY A 271 -11.31 -2.61 25.88
C GLY A 271 -11.31 -1.34 25.02
N HIS A 272 -10.21 -1.09 24.29
CA HIS A 272 -10.03 0.11 23.47
C HIS A 272 -10.35 -0.12 21.98
N ASP A 273 -10.95 0.89 21.33
CA ASP A 273 -11.18 0.93 19.88
C ASP A 273 -10.08 1.68 19.09
N TYR A 274 -8.92 1.88 19.72
CA TYR A 274 -7.73 2.48 19.13
C TYR A 274 -6.44 1.87 19.71
N LEU A 275 -5.32 2.22 19.08
CA LEU A 275 -3.98 2.10 19.65
C LEU A 275 -3.29 3.47 19.68
N TRP A 276 -2.39 3.69 20.62
CA TRP A 276 -1.43 4.78 20.56
C TRP A 276 -0.17 4.33 19.81
N GLN A 277 0.39 5.20 18.97
CA GLN A 277 1.64 4.97 18.24
C GLN A 277 2.62 6.11 18.45
N SER A 278 3.91 5.79 18.48
CA SER A 278 4.98 6.78 18.40
C SER A 278 5.30 7.10 16.94
N TYR A 279 5.60 8.37 16.67
CA TYR A 279 6.14 8.80 15.39
C TYR A 279 7.06 10.01 15.58
N LEU A 280 8.38 9.84 15.45
CA LEU A 280 9.37 10.92 15.59
C LEU A 280 9.19 11.78 16.88
N GLY A 281 8.87 11.11 17.98
CA GLY A 281 8.64 11.73 19.30
C GLY A 281 7.25 12.33 19.49
N LEU A 282 6.33 12.16 18.54
CA LEU A 282 4.90 12.40 18.71
C LEU A 282 4.18 11.15 19.20
N VAL A 283 3.08 11.33 19.92
CA VAL A 283 2.17 10.24 20.33
C VAL A 283 0.84 10.39 19.59
N LEU A 284 0.54 9.45 18.70
CA LEU A 284 -0.57 9.49 17.76
C LEU A 284 -1.65 8.48 18.15
N LYS A 285 -2.91 8.91 18.20
CA LYS A 285 -4.06 8.00 18.32
C LYS A 285 -4.36 7.43 16.95
N VAL A 286 -4.53 6.11 16.87
CA VAL A 286 -4.93 5.41 15.64
C VAL A 286 -6.13 4.52 15.94
N GLY A 287 -7.32 5.01 15.62
CA GLY A 287 -8.58 4.29 15.76
C GLY A 287 -8.75 3.16 14.74
N PHE A 288 -9.64 2.21 15.04
CA PHE A 288 -9.88 1.03 14.22
C PHE A 288 -10.40 1.35 12.79
N ARG A 289 -11.04 2.52 12.61
CA ARG A 289 -11.49 3.06 11.30
C ARG A 289 -10.46 3.94 10.61
N SER A 290 -9.37 4.26 11.28
CA SER A 290 -8.25 5.03 10.73
C SER A 290 -7.26 4.10 10.05
N PHE A 291 -6.58 4.64 9.04
CA PHE A 291 -5.47 3.96 8.39
C PHE A 291 -4.27 3.91 9.34
N MET A 292 -3.54 2.79 9.30
CA MET A 292 -2.35 2.56 10.11
C MET A 292 -1.22 2.15 9.17
N GLN A 293 -0.07 2.81 9.29
CA GLN A 293 1.10 2.44 8.51
C GLN A 293 1.53 1.00 8.86
N ALA A 294 1.95 0.26 7.83
CA ALA A 294 2.38 -1.12 8.00
C ALA A 294 3.81 -1.21 8.54
N ASN A 295 4.71 -0.36 8.04
CA ASN A 295 6.13 -0.31 8.39
C ASN A 295 6.42 1.04 9.07
N TRP A 296 6.28 1.11 10.40
CA TRP A 296 6.47 2.36 11.13
C TRP A 296 7.94 2.83 11.11
N LEU A 297 8.89 1.89 11.19
CA LEU A 297 10.32 2.21 11.19
C LEU A 297 10.75 2.94 9.92
N LEU A 298 10.36 2.45 8.73
CA LEU A 298 10.70 3.15 7.50
C LEU A 298 9.86 4.41 7.28
N PHE A 299 8.62 4.43 7.78
CA PHE A 299 7.80 5.64 7.71
C PHE A 299 8.37 6.80 8.56
N GLU A 300 9.06 6.50 9.66
CA GLU A 300 9.82 7.51 10.41
C GLU A 300 10.96 8.09 9.57
N GLN A 301 11.64 7.27 8.75
CA GLN A 301 12.64 7.77 7.82
C GLN A 301 12.05 8.71 6.76
N VAL A 302 10.84 8.42 6.25
CA VAL A 302 10.11 9.34 5.35
C VAL A 302 9.90 10.70 6.01
N GLY A 303 9.53 10.71 7.30
CA GLY A 303 9.37 11.95 8.07
C GLY A 303 10.70 12.67 8.29
N GLN A 304 11.78 11.96 8.59
CA GLN A 304 13.11 12.55 8.74
C GLN A 304 13.59 13.21 7.45
N ASP A 305 13.44 12.55 6.31
CA ASP A 305 13.80 13.08 5.00
C ASP A 305 12.96 14.31 4.64
N LEU A 306 11.66 14.30 4.98
CA LEU A 306 10.78 15.47 4.84
C LEU A 306 11.26 16.66 5.68
N LEU A 307 11.61 16.42 6.95
CA LEU A 307 12.12 17.47 7.86
C LEU A 307 13.45 18.05 7.36
N GLN A 308 14.37 17.22 6.85
CA GLN A 308 15.62 17.68 6.26
C GLN A 308 15.41 18.53 4.99
N GLY A 309 14.34 18.28 4.25
CA GLY A 309 13.95 19.05 3.07
C GLY A 309 13.38 20.44 3.37
N ILE A 310 13.10 20.76 4.65
CA ILE A 310 12.47 22.02 5.07
C ILE A 310 13.42 22.77 6.01
N LYS A 311 14.09 23.80 5.48
CA LYS A 311 15.14 24.55 6.18
C LYS A 311 14.63 25.60 7.15
N CYS A 312 13.54 26.32 6.82
CA CYS A 312 12.94 27.35 7.67
C CYS A 312 11.48 27.02 8.03
N PRO A 313 11.23 26.08 8.95
CA PRO A 313 9.88 25.64 9.29
C PRO A 313 9.06 26.70 10.02
N ALA A 314 9.70 27.60 10.78
CA ALA A 314 9.00 28.57 11.62
C ALA A 314 8.10 29.49 10.79
N GLY A 315 6.79 29.38 10.97
CA GLY A 315 5.80 30.17 10.23
C GLY A 315 5.50 29.68 8.81
N PHE A 316 6.23 28.68 8.31
CA PHE A 316 6.00 28.07 7.00
C PHE A 316 4.60 27.48 6.93
N ARG A 317 3.79 27.92 5.96
CA ARG A 317 2.38 27.52 5.85
C ARG A 317 2.27 26.29 4.97
N MET A 318 2.03 25.14 5.60
CA MET A 318 1.90 23.85 4.92
C MET A 318 0.43 23.46 4.80
N LEU A 319 0.04 22.94 3.63
CA LEU A 319 -1.20 22.21 3.44
C LEU A 319 -0.90 20.73 3.27
N GLU A 320 -1.43 19.86 4.12
CA GLU A 320 -1.39 18.41 3.93
C GLU A 320 -2.77 17.94 3.44
N LEU A 321 -2.81 17.29 2.28
CA LEU A 321 -4.01 16.68 1.72
C LEU A 321 -3.95 15.16 1.90
N TYR A 322 -5.12 14.55 2.14
CA TYR A 322 -5.25 13.12 2.44
C TYR A 322 -4.54 12.75 3.76
N ALA A 323 -4.68 13.62 4.76
CA ALA A 323 -3.82 13.60 5.93
C ALA A 323 -3.96 12.35 6.80
N GLY A 324 -5.07 11.61 6.74
CA GLY A 324 -5.35 10.50 7.65
C GLY A 324 -5.25 10.97 9.12
N VAL A 325 -4.41 10.31 9.91
CA VAL A 325 -4.09 10.72 11.30
C VAL A 325 -2.97 11.78 11.39
N SER A 326 -2.49 12.28 10.25
CA SER A 326 -1.54 13.38 10.04
C SER A 326 -0.17 13.25 10.75
N PRO A 327 0.50 12.09 10.67
CA PRO A 327 1.84 11.95 11.26
C PRO A 327 2.85 12.95 10.65
N LEU A 328 2.84 13.10 9.32
CA LEU A 328 3.79 13.97 8.59
C LEU A 328 3.50 15.46 8.83
N GLY A 329 2.24 15.88 8.73
CA GLY A 329 1.86 17.26 9.06
C GLY A 329 2.18 17.65 10.50
N MET A 330 1.95 16.75 11.47
CA MET A 330 2.22 17.05 12.88
C MET A 330 3.71 17.19 13.20
N VAL A 331 4.61 16.42 12.58
CA VAL A 331 6.07 16.58 12.82
C VAL A 331 6.57 17.93 12.31
N LEU A 332 6.00 18.44 11.22
CA LEU A 332 6.28 19.79 10.73
C LEU A 332 5.77 20.86 11.69
N ALA A 333 4.56 20.69 12.23
CA ALA A 333 4.02 21.61 13.23
C ALA A 333 4.88 21.65 14.50
N ARG A 334 5.44 20.50 14.92
CA ARG A 334 6.34 20.40 16.08
C ARG A 334 7.62 21.23 15.93
N ILE A 335 8.11 21.43 14.72
CA ILE A 335 9.28 22.26 14.43
C ILE A 335 8.93 23.71 14.03
N GLY A 336 7.66 24.12 14.20
CA GLY A 336 7.23 25.52 14.08
C GLY A 336 6.44 25.87 12.81
N ALA A 337 6.15 24.91 11.94
CA ALA A 337 5.30 25.15 10.77
C ALA A 337 3.83 25.38 11.16
N ARG A 338 3.12 26.16 10.34
CA ARG A 338 1.66 26.32 10.43
C ARG A 338 1.02 25.35 9.45
N VAL A 339 0.54 24.23 9.96
CA VAL A 339 0.06 23.12 9.13
C VAL A 339 -1.46 23.08 9.16
N THR A 340 -2.06 22.97 7.97
CA THR A 340 -3.47 22.62 7.83
C THR A 340 -3.58 21.24 7.19
N CYS A 341 -4.18 20.31 7.90
CA CYS A 341 -4.30 18.91 7.51
C CYS A 341 -5.74 18.65 7.09
N VAL A 342 -5.94 18.13 5.88
CA VAL A 342 -7.26 17.93 5.27
C VAL A 342 -7.49 16.44 5.06
N GLU A 343 -8.58 15.92 5.63
CA GLU A 343 -8.95 14.51 5.56
C GLU A 343 -10.47 14.36 5.43
N VAL A 344 -10.91 13.39 4.62
CA VAL A 344 -12.34 13.12 4.37
C VAL A 344 -12.92 12.12 5.38
N ASN A 345 -12.08 11.24 5.93
CA ASN A 345 -12.42 10.28 6.94
C ASN A 345 -12.58 10.97 8.30
N LYS A 346 -13.84 11.21 8.68
CA LYS A 346 -14.20 11.82 9.97
C LYS A 346 -13.58 11.13 11.21
N TRP A 347 -13.38 9.81 11.17
CA TRP A 347 -12.78 9.07 12.29
C TRP A 347 -11.29 9.37 12.41
N ALA A 348 -10.59 9.43 11.27
CA ALA A 348 -9.17 9.82 11.24
C ALA A 348 -8.98 11.31 11.61
N VAL A 349 -9.91 12.18 11.22
CA VAL A 349 -9.93 13.59 11.65
C VAL A 349 -10.03 13.70 13.17
N GLU A 350 -10.91 12.92 13.80
CA GLU A 350 -11.07 12.96 15.26
C GLU A 350 -9.83 12.44 15.98
N ASP A 351 -9.27 11.32 15.50
CA ASP A 351 -8.00 10.79 16.01
C ASP A 351 -6.85 11.80 15.86
N ALA A 352 -6.78 12.50 14.73
CA ALA A 352 -5.79 13.54 14.49
C ALA A 352 -5.98 14.72 15.44
N ARG A 353 -7.20 15.19 15.69
CA ARG A 353 -7.47 16.28 16.66
C ARG A 353 -7.03 15.92 18.06
N ILE A 354 -7.33 14.70 18.51
CA ILE A 354 -6.88 14.18 19.80
C ILE A 354 -5.35 14.14 19.85
N SER A 355 -4.70 13.70 18.77
CA SER A 355 -3.25 13.67 18.66
C SER A 355 -2.62 15.07 18.67
N VAL A 356 -3.19 16.03 17.96
CA VAL A 356 -2.77 17.45 17.99
C VAL A 356 -2.82 17.98 19.42
N ALA A 357 -3.93 17.77 20.13
CA ALA A 357 -4.11 18.23 21.50
C ALA A 357 -3.12 17.57 22.46
N ARG A 358 -2.94 16.24 22.35
CA ARG A 358 -2.01 15.47 23.19
C ARG A 358 -0.57 15.95 23.04
N ASN A 359 -0.16 16.33 21.84
CA ASN A 359 1.22 16.78 21.56
C ASN A 359 1.40 18.30 21.69
N GLY A 360 0.36 19.05 22.11
CA GLY A 360 0.45 20.50 22.30
C GLY A 360 0.71 21.29 21.00
N LEU A 361 0.25 20.79 19.84
CA LEU A 361 0.61 21.34 18.53
C LEU A 361 -0.30 22.51 18.11
N HIS A 362 -0.12 23.68 18.71
CA HIS A 362 -0.91 24.89 18.42
C HIS A 362 -0.85 25.36 16.95
N GLY A 363 0.23 25.03 16.23
CA GLY A 363 0.41 25.34 14.80
C GLY A 363 -0.29 24.37 13.85
N CYS A 364 -0.93 23.30 14.35
CA CYS A 364 -1.56 22.26 13.53
C CYS A 364 -3.08 22.37 13.59
N ARG A 365 -3.74 22.43 12.43
CA ARG A 365 -5.20 22.47 12.30
C ARG A 365 -5.70 21.33 11.43
N VAL A 366 -6.69 20.59 11.91
CA VAL A 366 -7.30 19.48 11.16
C VAL A 366 -8.67 19.89 10.62
N LYS A 367 -8.92 19.64 9.34
CA LYS A 367 -10.15 19.96 8.61
C LYS A 367 -10.76 18.70 8.01
N GLU A 368 -12.04 18.49 8.29
CA GLU A 368 -12.83 17.44 7.65
C GLU A 368 -13.36 17.95 6.31
N ALA A 369 -12.73 17.54 5.22
CA ALA A 369 -13.15 17.88 3.86
C ALA A 369 -12.47 16.93 2.86
N SER A 370 -13.06 16.80 1.67
CA SER A 370 -12.34 16.22 0.55
C SER A 370 -11.24 17.20 0.09
N ALA A 371 -10.16 16.66 -0.50
CA ALA A 371 -9.08 17.48 -1.07
C ALA A 371 -9.62 18.47 -2.12
N GLU A 372 -10.53 18.00 -2.98
CA GLU A 372 -11.21 18.77 -4.02
C GLU A 372 -11.96 19.96 -3.40
N SER A 373 -12.86 19.68 -2.46
CA SER A 373 -13.71 20.70 -1.84
C SER A 373 -12.87 21.74 -1.09
N TYR A 374 -11.85 21.29 -0.35
CA TYR A 374 -11.00 22.20 0.40
C TYR A 374 -10.18 23.11 -0.51
N LEU A 375 -9.58 22.57 -1.59
CA LEU A 375 -8.76 23.34 -2.52
C LEU A 375 -9.54 24.46 -3.25
N HIS A 376 -10.87 24.34 -3.40
CA HIS A 376 -11.70 25.43 -3.92
C HIS A 376 -11.77 26.64 -2.98
N THR A 377 -11.55 26.44 -1.68
CA THR A 377 -11.50 27.53 -0.68
C THR A 377 -10.14 28.20 -0.59
N VAL A 378 -9.09 27.55 -1.11
CA VAL A 378 -7.70 28.02 -1.04
C VAL A 378 -7.47 29.11 -2.07
N GLN A 379 -6.74 30.17 -1.69
CA GLN A 379 -6.31 31.23 -2.60
C GLN A 379 -4.81 31.11 -2.96
N PRO A 380 -4.38 31.61 -4.13
CA PRO A 380 -2.95 31.71 -4.45
C PRO A 380 -2.16 32.44 -3.36
N GLY A 381 -0.96 31.95 -3.05
CA GLY A 381 -0.10 32.52 -2.00
C GLY A 381 -0.56 32.27 -0.56
N GLN A 382 -1.61 31.48 -0.33
CA GLN A 382 -2.06 31.11 1.02
C GLN A 382 -1.15 30.09 1.71
N PHE A 383 -0.49 29.23 0.93
CA PHE A 383 0.42 28.19 1.42
C PHE A 383 1.76 28.29 0.71
N ASP A 384 2.83 28.04 1.46
CA ASP A 384 4.21 28.05 0.98
C ASP A 384 4.60 26.66 0.44
N GLY A 385 3.92 25.61 0.91
CA GLY A 385 4.11 24.25 0.44
C GLY A 385 2.88 23.36 0.64
N MET A 386 2.86 22.25 -0.09
CA MET A 386 1.80 21.24 0.01
C MET A 386 2.38 19.82 0.09
N LEU A 387 1.90 19.03 1.03
CA LEU A 387 2.16 17.61 1.16
C LEU A 387 0.94 16.82 0.64
N LEU A 388 1.18 15.82 -0.20
CA LEU A 388 0.18 15.01 -0.88
C LEU A 388 0.46 13.54 -0.58
N ASP A 389 -0.47 12.83 0.04
CA ASP A 389 -0.39 11.37 0.27
C ASP A 389 -1.70 10.67 -0.19
N PRO A 390 -2.03 10.71 -1.49
CA PRO A 390 -3.30 10.21 -2.00
C PRO A 390 -3.40 8.67 -1.92
N PRO A 391 -4.62 8.12 -2.01
CA PRO A 391 -4.80 6.68 -2.16
C PRO A 391 -4.17 6.17 -3.48
N ARG A 392 -4.09 4.84 -3.64
CA ARG A 392 -3.54 4.17 -4.84
C ARG A 392 -4.07 4.62 -6.20
N ALA A 393 -5.22 5.30 -6.24
CA ALA A 393 -5.75 5.87 -7.48
C ALA A 393 -4.99 7.14 -7.95
N GLY A 394 -4.13 7.69 -7.09
CA GLY A 394 -3.46 8.97 -7.24
C GLY A 394 -4.41 10.16 -7.07
N LEU A 395 -3.98 11.31 -7.55
CA LEU A 395 -4.77 12.54 -7.53
C LEU A 395 -5.87 12.51 -8.59
N MET A 396 -7.05 13.02 -8.23
CA MET A 396 -8.08 13.32 -9.22
C MET A 396 -7.62 14.46 -10.13
N GLY A 397 -8.03 14.44 -11.41
CA GLY A 397 -7.55 15.44 -12.37
C GLY A 397 -7.81 16.88 -11.95
N GLN A 398 -9.01 17.16 -11.45
CA GLN A 398 -9.38 18.49 -10.94
C GLN A 398 -8.54 18.95 -9.75
N VAL A 399 -8.01 18.02 -8.93
CA VAL A 399 -7.09 18.34 -7.83
C VAL A 399 -5.75 18.80 -8.40
N VAL A 400 -5.21 18.08 -9.39
CA VAL A 400 -3.97 18.46 -10.08
C VAL A 400 -4.13 19.84 -10.73
N ASP A 401 -5.21 20.05 -11.47
CA ASP A 401 -5.47 21.31 -12.18
C ASP A 401 -5.60 22.49 -11.19
N ARG A 402 -6.22 22.25 -10.04
CA ARG A 402 -6.31 23.25 -8.97
C ARG A 402 -4.97 23.54 -8.32
N ILE A 403 -4.12 22.54 -8.05
CA ILE A 403 -2.75 22.74 -7.53
C ILE A 403 -1.90 23.56 -8.51
N VAL A 404 -2.03 23.29 -9.81
CA VAL A 404 -1.38 24.07 -10.87
C VAL A 404 -1.86 25.52 -10.86
N THR A 405 -3.17 25.73 -10.78
CA THR A 405 -3.78 27.07 -10.74
C THR A 405 -3.36 27.87 -9.50
N LEU A 406 -3.25 27.21 -8.34
CA LEU A 406 -2.81 27.85 -7.10
C LEU A 406 -1.32 28.22 -7.11
N GLY A 407 -0.51 27.55 -7.94
CA GLY A 407 0.90 27.83 -8.09
C GLY A 407 1.69 27.71 -6.78
N VAL A 408 1.35 26.73 -5.93
CA VAL A 408 2.02 26.53 -4.64
C VAL A 408 3.51 26.32 -4.86
N PRO A 409 4.41 27.05 -4.16
CA PRO A 409 5.83 27.06 -4.49
C PRO A 409 6.53 25.70 -4.44
N ARG A 410 6.15 24.83 -3.49
CA ARG A 410 6.78 23.53 -3.28
C ARG A 410 5.75 22.44 -3.00
N LEU A 411 5.94 21.28 -3.60
CA LEU A 411 5.12 20.09 -3.41
C LEU A 411 5.97 18.93 -2.92
N TRP A 412 5.44 18.17 -1.97
CA TRP A 412 5.92 16.85 -1.59
C TRP A 412 4.81 15.85 -1.90
N TYR A 413 5.02 15.00 -2.90
CA TYR A 413 4.08 13.97 -3.30
C TYR A 413 4.61 12.62 -2.85
N LEU A 414 3.98 12.02 -1.84
CA LEU A 414 4.18 10.64 -1.43
C LEU A 414 3.19 9.72 -2.17
N SER A 415 3.68 8.64 -2.79
CA SER A 415 2.85 7.68 -3.51
C SER A 415 3.31 6.25 -3.30
N CYS A 416 2.34 5.36 -3.06
CA CYS A 416 2.56 3.92 -3.01
C CYS A 416 2.36 3.21 -4.38
N ASP A 417 2.00 3.96 -5.44
CA ASP A 417 1.76 3.42 -6.79
C ASP A 417 2.56 4.20 -7.85
N MET A 418 3.44 3.48 -8.56
CA MET A 418 4.37 4.07 -9.53
C MET A 418 3.64 4.64 -10.75
N ALA A 419 2.56 3.99 -11.22
CA ALA A 419 1.90 4.32 -12.47
C ALA A 419 1.06 5.60 -12.33
N THR A 420 0.29 5.69 -11.26
CA THR A 420 -0.49 6.88 -10.92
C THR A 420 0.42 8.05 -10.53
N LEU A 421 1.50 7.80 -9.79
CA LEU A 421 2.54 8.81 -9.55
C LEU A 421 3.06 9.40 -10.86
N ALA A 422 3.47 8.56 -11.81
CA ALA A 422 3.99 9.03 -13.08
C ALA A 422 2.94 9.80 -13.90
N ARG A 423 1.68 9.36 -13.90
CA ARG A 423 0.57 10.10 -14.53
C ARG A 423 0.42 11.49 -13.93
N ASP A 424 0.44 11.60 -12.60
CA ASP A 424 0.16 12.86 -11.90
C ASP A 424 1.34 13.82 -11.97
N VAL A 425 2.57 13.32 -11.81
CA VAL A 425 3.80 14.09 -11.99
C VAL A 425 3.90 14.65 -13.40
N LYS A 426 3.56 13.86 -14.44
CA LYS A 426 3.51 14.38 -15.82
C LYS A 426 2.64 15.63 -15.91
N ARG A 427 1.42 15.56 -15.38
CA ARG A 427 0.46 16.67 -15.43
C ARG A 427 0.91 17.88 -14.61
N LEU A 428 1.52 17.65 -13.44
CA LEU A 428 2.12 18.73 -12.64
C LEU A 428 3.24 19.41 -13.42
N CYS A 429 4.11 18.65 -14.08
CA CYS A 429 5.20 19.19 -14.90
C CYS A 429 4.69 19.97 -16.12
N GLU A 430 3.70 19.44 -16.84
CA GLU A 430 3.00 20.16 -17.92
C GLU A 430 2.34 21.46 -17.40
N GLY A 431 1.91 21.46 -16.15
CA GLY A 431 1.38 22.63 -15.47
C GLY A 431 2.42 23.67 -15.05
N GLY A 432 3.73 23.39 -15.15
CA GLY A 432 4.82 24.33 -14.80
C GLY A 432 5.55 24.01 -13.49
N TYR A 433 5.41 22.79 -12.96
CA TYR A 433 6.28 22.29 -11.89
C TYR A 433 7.53 21.62 -12.46
N VAL A 434 8.60 21.58 -11.68
CA VAL A 434 9.83 20.85 -12.00
C VAL A 434 10.16 19.92 -10.86
N ILE A 435 10.55 18.69 -11.20
CA ILE A 435 10.97 17.70 -10.20
C ILE A 435 12.36 18.06 -9.70
N GLN A 436 12.49 18.21 -8.39
CA GLN A 436 13.77 18.41 -7.73
C GLN A 436 14.41 17.08 -7.32
N ARG A 437 13.62 16.16 -6.77
CA ARG A 437 14.11 14.89 -6.23
C ARG A 437 13.04 13.81 -6.32
N VAL A 438 13.46 12.59 -6.64
CA VAL A 438 12.66 11.37 -6.50
C VAL A 438 13.36 10.46 -5.51
N GLN A 439 12.75 10.25 -4.35
CA GLN A 439 13.26 9.38 -3.30
C GLN A 439 12.32 8.18 -3.10
N PRO A 440 12.68 6.99 -3.60
CA PRO A 440 11.95 5.77 -3.30
C PRO A 440 12.30 5.23 -1.90
N TYR A 441 11.31 4.62 -1.24
CA TYR A 441 11.43 3.93 0.04
C TYR A 441 10.82 2.54 -0.09
N ASP A 442 11.54 1.52 0.34
CA ASP A 442 11.03 0.16 0.35
C ASP A 442 10.12 -0.11 1.55
N MET A 443 8.93 0.52 1.58
CA MET A 443 7.94 0.36 2.66
C MET A 443 7.39 -1.05 2.79
N PHE A 444 7.53 -1.85 1.73
CA PHE A 444 6.99 -3.20 1.65
C PHE A 444 8.03 -4.18 1.08
N PRO A 445 9.11 -4.49 1.82
CA PRO A 445 10.07 -5.51 1.46
C PRO A 445 9.38 -6.84 1.12
N GLN A 446 9.99 -7.63 0.23
CA GLN A 446 9.46 -8.91 -0.28
C GLN A 446 8.22 -8.80 -1.19
N THR A 447 7.67 -7.61 -1.38
CA THR A 447 6.57 -7.32 -2.31
C THR A 447 7.06 -6.45 -3.46
N ALA A 448 6.29 -6.34 -4.54
CA ALA A 448 6.63 -5.46 -5.66
C ALA A 448 6.24 -3.98 -5.43
N GLN A 449 5.62 -3.64 -4.30
CA GLN A 449 5.21 -2.27 -3.99
C GLN A 449 6.44 -1.41 -3.65
N LEU A 450 6.35 -0.13 -3.98
CA LEU A 450 7.38 0.86 -3.69
C LEU A 450 6.70 2.18 -3.33
N GLU A 451 7.07 2.71 -2.18
CA GLU A 451 6.67 4.06 -1.77
C GLU A 451 7.65 5.06 -2.37
N THR A 452 7.20 6.22 -2.81
CA THR A 452 8.08 7.21 -3.45
C THR A 452 7.64 8.62 -3.11
N MET A 453 8.58 9.40 -2.56
CA MET A 453 8.42 10.84 -2.38
C MET A 453 9.01 11.57 -3.58
N VAL A 454 8.21 12.38 -4.25
CA VAL A 454 8.65 13.31 -5.29
C VAL A 454 8.55 14.73 -4.74
N THR A 455 9.67 15.43 -4.72
CA THR A 455 9.71 16.86 -4.39
C THR A 455 9.68 17.66 -5.68
N LEU A 456 8.71 18.58 -5.80
CA LEU A 456 8.57 19.47 -6.95
C LEU A 456 8.59 20.93 -6.50
N TYR A 457 9.06 21.82 -7.37
CA TYR A 457 8.96 23.25 -7.18
C TYR A 457 8.27 23.92 -8.37
N ARG A 458 7.62 25.05 -8.12
CA ARG A 458 7.03 25.87 -9.17
C ARG A 458 8.14 26.56 -9.96
N SER A 459 8.18 26.36 -11.28
CA SER A 459 9.08 27.15 -12.12
C SER A 459 8.59 28.60 -12.17
N THR A 460 9.43 29.55 -11.76
CA THR A 460 9.19 30.97 -11.95
C THR A 460 9.61 31.37 -13.38
N ALA A 461 8.86 32.27 -14.01
CA ALA A 461 9.17 32.78 -15.36
C ALA A 461 10.53 33.51 -15.45
N SER A 462 11.10 33.91 -14.31
CA SER A 462 12.50 34.28 -14.15
C SER A 462 13.29 33.03 -13.74
N GLY A 463 14.12 32.52 -14.65
CA GLY A 463 14.88 31.29 -14.46
C GLY A 463 15.64 31.23 -13.12
N VAL A 464 15.61 30.03 -12.52
CA VAL A 464 16.47 29.57 -11.43
C VAL A 464 16.76 30.63 -10.36
N GLU A 465 15.82 30.83 -9.45
CA GLU A 465 16.19 31.20 -8.09
C GLU A 465 16.33 29.92 -7.28
N THR A 466 17.55 29.40 -7.20
CA THR A 466 17.98 28.51 -6.13
C THR A 466 18.04 29.31 -4.83
N HIS A 467 16.87 29.76 -4.33
CA HIS A 467 16.81 30.31 -2.99
C HIS A 467 16.96 29.16 -2.01
N SER A 468 18.20 29.00 -1.57
CA SER A 468 18.57 28.43 -0.29
C SER A 468 17.92 29.28 0.80
N ILE A 469 16.64 29.04 1.08
CA ILE A 469 15.92 29.52 2.26
C ILE A 469 15.05 28.37 2.77
#